data_AF-A0A3D3KUK8-F1
#
_entry.id   AF-A0A3D3KUK8-F1
#
_cell.length_a   1.000
_cell.length_b   1.000
_cell.length_c   1.000
_cell.angle_alpha   90.00
_cell.angle_beta   90.00
_cell.angle_gamma   90.00
#
_symmetry.space_group_name_H-M   'P 1'
#
loop_
_entity.id
_entity.type
_entity.pdbx_description
1 polymer ?
#
loop_
_entity_poly.entity_id
_entity_poly.type
_entity_poly.pdbx_seq_one_letter_code
_entity_poly.pdbx_strand_id
1 'polypeptide(L)'
;AYLLSAFAALVYVVATVSLAKPGRTWFKISLSAVLVELVGVLVVGALSVFDPVQFPHETVWSLFGRGYAFIPLLLPVLGLVWLYRRRPSLSN
;
A
#
# COMPACT_ATOMS: atom_id res chain seq x y z
N ALA A 1 11.04 -13.18 -3.84
CA ALA A 1 9.97 -12.76 -4.77
C ALA A 1 8.58 -13.23 -4.34
N TYR A 2 8.32 -14.54 -4.21
CA TYR A 2 6.98 -15.09 -3.95
C TYR A 2 6.26 -14.60 -2.69
N LEU A 3 6.98 -14.43 -1.57
CA LEU A 3 6.42 -13.93 -0.31
C LEU A 3 5.93 -12.47 -0.40
N LEU A 4 6.62 -11.60 -1.14
CA LEU A 4 6.22 -10.20 -1.33
C LEU A 4 5.02 -10.06 -2.25
N SER A 5 4.96 -10.85 -3.33
CA SER A 5 3.79 -10.86 -4.22
C SER A 5 2.54 -11.43 -3.52
N ALA A 6 2.70 -12.46 -2.68
CA ALA A 6 1.63 -12.99 -1.84
C ALA A 6 1.15 -11.95 -0.79
N PHE A 7 2.08 -11.19 -0.22
CA PHE A 7 1.76 -10.09 0.70
C PHE A 7 0.95 -8.98 0.01
N ALA A 8 1.34 -8.57 -1.19
CA ALA A 8 0.61 -7.54 -1.96
C ALA A 8 -0.81 -7.98 -2.34
N ALA A 9 -0.97 -9.24 -2.75
CA ALA A 9 -2.31 -9.81 -3.00
C ALA A 9 -3.17 -9.75 -1.73
N LEU A 10 -2.60 -10.07 -0.57
CA LEU A 10 -3.29 -9.96 0.72
C LEU A 10 -3.69 -8.50 1.01
N VAL A 11 -2.82 -7.52 0.74
CA VAL A 11 -3.17 -6.11 0.95
C VAL A 11 -4.30 -5.66 0.02
N TYR A 12 -4.32 -6.06 -1.25
CA TYR A 12 -5.44 -5.73 -2.14
C TYR A 12 -6.77 -6.33 -1.67
N VAL A 13 -6.76 -7.59 -1.20
CA VAL A 13 -7.96 -8.20 -0.61
C VAL A 13 -8.41 -7.43 0.62
N VAL A 14 -7.48 -7.08 1.53
CA VAL A 14 -7.79 -6.31 2.75
C VAL A 14 -8.31 -4.91 2.42
N ALA A 15 -7.72 -4.21 1.45
CA ALA A 15 -8.17 -2.90 1.00
C ALA A 15 -9.60 -2.99 0.44
N THR A 16 -9.87 -3.99 -0.41
CA THR A 16 -11.19 -4.21 -1.01
C THR A 16 -12.25 -4.52 0.05
N VAL A 17 -11.96 -5.44 0.98
CA VAL A 17 -12.88 -5.85 2.05
C VAL A 17 -13.10 -4.72 3.06
N SER A 18 -12.07 -3.95 3.39
CA SER A 18 -12.17 -2.87 4.37
C SER A 18 -12.91 -1.64 3.82
N LEU A 19 -12.77 -1.33 2.53
CA LEU A 19 -13.56 -0.29 1.86
C LEU A 19 -15.06 -0.60 1.81
N ALA A 20 -15.43 -1.89 1.80
CA ALA A 20 -16.82 -2.34 1.77
C ALA A 20 -17.52 -2.27 3.13
N LYS A 21 -16.80 -2.04 4.24
CA LYS A 21 -17.37 -2.05 5.60
C LYS A 21 -17.32 -0.68 6.28
N PRO A 22 -18.47 -0.10 6.66
CA PRO A 22 -18.50 1.13 7.44
C PRO A 22 -18.08 0.86 8.90
N GLY A 23 -17.43 1.84 9.54
CA GLY A 23 -17.13 1.81 10.97
C GLY A 23 -15.70 2.24 11.33
N ARG A 24 -15.53 2.68 12.59
CA ARG A 24 -14.28 3.25 13.11
C ARG A 24 -13.13 2.24 13.15
N THR A 25 -13.43 0.97 13.39
CA THR A 25 -12.44 -0.13 13.36
C THR A 25 -11.95 -0.40 11.93
N TRP A 26 -12.86 -0.49 10.97
CA TRP A 26 -12.52 -0.70 9.56
C TRP A 26 -11.72 0.47 8.98
N PHE A 27 -12.05 1.70 9.38
CA PHE A 27 -11.23 2.88 9.05
C PHE A 27 -9.77 2.75 9.48
N LYS A 28 -9.52 2.31 10.73
CA LYS A 28 -8.16 2.12 11.25
C LYS A 28 -7.42 1.01 10.48
N ILE A 29 -8.11 -0.10 10.18
CA ILE A 29 -7.53 -1.21 9.42
C ILE A 29 -7.15 -0.77 8.00
N SER A 30 -8.05 -0.07 7.29
CA SER A 30 -7.76 0.48 5.96
C SER A 30 -6.58 1.44 6.01
N LEU A 31 -6.51 2.31 7.01
CA LEU A 31 -5.40 3.25 7.16
C LEU A 31 -4.07 2.53 7.37
N SER A 32 -4.01 1.54 8.26
CA SER A 32 -2.80 0.76 8.50
C SER A 32 -2.34 0.03 7.24
N ALA A 33 -3.25 -0.63 6.51
CA ALA A 33 -2.91 -1.35 5.27
C ALA A 33 -2.36 -0.41 4.21
N VAL A 34 -2.99 0.76 4.03
CA VAL A 34 -2.55 1.80 3.09
C VAL A 34 -1.16 2.33 3.45
N LEU A 35 -0.89 2.58 4.74
CA LEU A 35 0.41 3.06 5.18
C LEU A 35 1.51 2.01 4.97
N VAL A 36 1.22 0.74 5.19
CA VAL A 36 2.19 -0.34 4.95
C VAL A 36 2.58 -0.43 3.48
N GLU A 37 1.61 -0.37 2.56
CA GLU A 37 1.91 -0.32 1.11
C GLU A 37 2.73 0.91 0.74
N LEU A 38 2.34 2.09 1.25
CA LEU A 38 3.05 3.33 0.96
C LEU A 38 4.51 3.29 1.47
N VAL A 39 4.73 2.79 2.68
CA VAL A 39 6.09 2.64 3.23
C VAL A 39 6.87 1.60 2.44
N GLY A 40 6.26 0.45 2.12
CA GLY A 40 6.89 -0.62 1.35
C GLY A 40 7.37 -0.14 -0.03
N VAL A 41 6.49 0.51 -0.79
CA VAL A 41 6.81 1.01 -2.14
C VAL A 41 7.86 2.12 -2.11
N LEU A 42 7.88 2.98 -1.10
CA LEU A 42 8.88 4.04 -0.97
C LEU A 42 10.24 3.51 -0.55
N VAL A 43 10.29 2.64 0.46
CA VAL A 43 11.54 2.08 0.98
C VAL A 43 12.17 1.14 -0.04
N VAL A 44 11.42 0.16 -0.53
CA VAL A 44 11.96 -0.80 -1.51
C VAL A 44 12.20 -0.11 -2.85
N GLY A 45 11.33 0.81 -3.28
CA GLY A 45 11.55 1.59 -4.49
C GLY A 45 12.83 2.42 -4.45
N ALA A 46 13.11 3.09 -3.34
CA ALA A 46 14.35 3.84 -3.16
C ALA A 46 15.57 2.91 -3.12
N LEU A 47 15.52 1.81 -2.37
CA LEU A 47 16.60 0.83 -2.32
C LEU A 47 16.90 0.23 -3.70
N SER A 48 15.87 -0.04 -4.52
CA SER A 48 16.07 -0.50 -5.91
C SER A 48 16.81 0.50 -6.79
N VAL A 49 16.73 1.80 -6.50
CA VAL A 49 17.44 2.85 -7.25
C VAL A 49 18.89 2.98 -6.79
N PHE A 50 19.14 2.94 -5.48
CA PHE A 50 20.46 3.17 -4.91
C PHE A 50 21.35 1.92 -4.88
N ASP A 51 20.76 0.72 -4.76
CA ASP A 51 21.51 -0.54 -4.71
C ASP A 51 20.87 -1.62 -5.61
N PRO A 52 20.98 -1.45 -6.95
CA PRO A 52 20.43 -2.40 -7.91
C PRO A 52 21.15 -3.76 -7.90
N VAL A 53 22.34 -3.86 -7.29
CA VAL A 53 23.15 -5.10 -7.26
C VAL A 53 22.73 -5.99 -6.09
N GLN A 54 22.38 -5.43 -4.93
CA GLN A 54 21.83 -6.19 -3.79
C GLN A 54 20.34 -6.56 -3.96
N PHE A 55 19.62 -5.87 -4.86
CA PHE A 55 18.21 -6.15 -5.17
C PHE A 55 17.98 -6.66 -6.61
N PRO A 56 18.59 -7.79 -7.02
CA PRO A 56 18.42 -8.33 -8.36
C PRO A 56 17.04 -8.96 -8.60
N HIS A 57 16.25 -9.18 -7.54
CA HIS A 57 14.92 -9.79 -7.64
C HIS A 57 13.83 -8.72 -7.58
N GLU A 58 13.15 -8.51 -8.70
CA GLU A 58 12.00 -7.59 -8.76
C GLU A 58 10.87 -8.06 -7.84
N THR A 59 10.41 -7.12 -7.02
CA THR A 59 9.20 -7.21 -6.20
C THR A 59 8.16 -6.24 -6.74
N VAL A 60 6.91 -6.36 -6.29
CA VAL A 60 5.85 -5.40 -6.64
C VAL A 60 6.20 -3.94 -6.29
N TRP A 61 7.09 -3.73 -5.31
CA TRP A 61 7.50 -2.41 -4.84
C TRP A 61 8.79 -1.90 -5.50
N SER A 62 9.46 -2.74 -6.29
CA SER A 62 10.72 -2.37 -6.93
C SER A 62 10.53 -1.22 -7.91
N LEU A 63 11.48 -0.28 -7.91
CA LEU A 63 11.42 0.94 -8.72
C LEU A 63 10.06 1.67 -8.58
N PHE A 64 9.55 1.75 -7.35
CA PHE A 64 8.25 2.35 -7.02
C PHE A 64 7.05 1.70 -7.71
N GLY A 65 7.16 0.41 -8.06
CA GLY A 65 6.11 -0.34 -8.74
C GLY A 65 6.04 -0.07 -10.25
N ARG A 66 7.14 0.35 -10.87
CA ARG A 66 7.23 0.60 -12.32
C ARG A 66 6.74 -0.59 -13.17
N GLY A 67 7.05 -1.81 -12.77
CA GLY A 67 6.58 -3.04 -13.44
C GLY A 67 5.06 -3.25 -13.40
N TYR A 68 4.36 -2.51 -12.53
CA TYR A 68 2.92 -2.54 -12.33
C TYR A 68 2.27 -1.17 -12.59
N ALA A 69 2.83 -0.38 -13.51
CA ALA A 69 2.34 0.95 -13.87
C ALA A 69 2.16 1.89 -12.65
N PHE A 70 3.03 1.78 -11.65
CA PHE A 70 3.01 2.57 -10.40
C PHE A 70 1.75 2.39 -9.55
N ILE A 71 0.94 1.35 -9.80
CA ILE A 71 -0.26 1.04 -9.01
C ILE A 71 0.05 0.94 -7.50
N PRO A 72 1.15 0.28 -7.05
CA PRO A 72 1.50 0.22 -5.63
C PRO A 72 1.83 1.57 -4.99
N LEU A 73 2.15 2.59 -5.79
CA LEU A 73 2.36 3.97 -5.30
C LEU A 73 1.06 4.78 -5.35
N LEU A 74 0.29 4.66 -6.43
CA LEU A 74 -0.91 5.46 -6.65
C LEU A 74 -2.07 5.05 -5.74
N LEU A 75 -2.32 3.75 -5.57
CA LEU A 75 -3.45 3.26 -4.77
C LEU A 75 -3.36 3.69 -3.30
N PRO A 76 -2.21 3.62 -2.61
CA PRO A 76 -2.12 4.10 -1.25
C PRO A 76 -2.40 5.60 -1.13
N VAL A 77 -1.89 6.42 -2.05
CA VAL A 77 -2.15 7.86 -2.07
C VAL A 77 -3.64 8.14 -2.23
N LEU A 78 -4.30 7.47 -3.18
CA LEU A 78 -5.76 7.58 -3.37
C LEU A 78 -6.54 7.08 -2.15
N GLY A 79 -6.09 5.98 -1.52
CA GLY A 79 -6.64 5.43 -0.29
C GLY A 79 -6.56 6.42 0.88
N LEU A 80 -5.42 7.08 1.06
CA LEU A 80 -5.26 8.15 2.06
C LEU A 80 -6.18 9.33 1.79
N VAL A 81 -6.29 9.78 0.55
CA VAL A 81 -7.20 10.89 0.17
C VAL A 81 -8.65 10.51 0.44
N TRP A 82 -9.06 9.28 0.10
CA TRP A 82 -10.42 8.79 0.35
C TRP A 82 -10.71 8.67 1.85
N LEU A 83 -9.77 8.10 2.62
CA LEU A 83 -9.90 7.99 4.08
C LEU A 83 -9.93 9.38 4.71
N TYR A 84 -9.11 10.32 4.26
CA TYR A 84 -9.13 11.70 4.72
C TYR A 84 -10.52 12.34 4.56
N ARG A 85 -11.17 12.11 3.41
CA ARG A 85 -12.53 12.61 3.14
C ARG A 85 -13.62 11.91 3.95
N ARG A 86 -13.43 10.65 4.31
CA ARG A 86 -14.38 9.84 5.09
C ARG A 86 -13.99 9.69 6.55
N ARG A 87 -13.15 10.58 7.07
CA ARG A 87 -12.77 10.57 8.48
C ARG A 87 -14.03 10.55 9.34
N PRO A 88 -14.21 9.54 10.22
CA PRO A 88 -15.27 9.58 11.20
C PRO A 88 -15.12 10.87 11.97
N SER A 89 -16.15 11.72 11.96
CA SER A 89 -16.15 12.92 12.80
C SER A 89 -15.85 12.49 14.22
N LEU A 90 -14.85 13.12 14.82
CA LEU A 90 -14.63 13.06 16.26
C LEU A 90 -15.78 13.83 16.92
N SER A 91 -17.01 13.29 16.88
CA SER A 91 -18.03 13.67 17.83
C SER A 91 -17.66 12.98 19.13
N ASN A 92 -16.84 13.66 19.93
CA ASN A 92 -16.77 13.44 21.37
C ASN A 92 -17.91 14.23 22.01
#